data_AF-A0A957UHF8-F1
#
_entry.id   AF-A0A957UHF8-F1
#
_cell.length_a   1.000
_cell.length_b   1.000
_cell.length_c   1.000
_cell.angle_alpha   90.00
_cell.angle_beta   90.00
_cell.angle_gamma   90.00
#
_symmetry.space_group_name_H-M   'P 1'
#
loop_
_entity.id
_entity.type
_entity.pdbx_description
1 polymer ?
#
loop_
_entity_poly.entity_id
_entity_poly.type
_entity_poly.pdbx_seq_one_letter_code
_entity_poly.pdbx_strand_id
1 'polypeptide(L)'
;MSQNAQREQRIQIIASLPAQLRQLVAQLSREQLMARPIDGEWSVAQNVHHMADSHMNSFIRLKLILTEENPTLKPYDQDAWGRMIDEDNPELESSLLIL
;
A
#
# COMPACT_ATOMS: atom_id res chain seq x y z
N MET A 1 -11.71 23.63 -9.47
CA MET A 1 -12.37 23.00 -8.31
C MET A 1 -11.87 23.71 -7.05
N SER A 2 -12.70 23.83 -6.00
CA SER A 2 -12.26 24.44 -4.73
C SER A 2 -11.28 23.52 -3.98
N GLN A 3 -10.51 24.07 -3.03
CA GLN A 3 -9.60 23.30 -2.18
C GLN A 3 -10.34 22.22 -1.38
N ASN A 4 -11.55 22.51 -0.89
CA ASN A 4 -12.40 21.54 -0.19
C ASN A 4 -12.85 20.40 -1.10
N ALA A 5 -13.30 20.72 -2.32
CA ALA A 5 -13.70 19.69 -3.28
C ALA A 5 -12.53 18.78 -3.66
N GLN A 6 -11.31 19.34 -3.81
CA GLN A 6 -10.12 18.54 -4.07
C GLN A 6 -9.75 17.65 -2.86
N ARG A 7 -9.92 18.13 -1.63
CA ARG A 7 -9.68 17.33 -0.42
C ARG A 7 -10.66 16.17 -0.34
N GLU A 8 -11.95 16.43 -0.51
CA GLU A 8 -13.00 15.40 -0.50
C GLU A 8 -12.77 14.35 -1.58
N GLN A 9 -12.42 14.77 -2.80
CA GLN A 9 -12.08 13.85 -3.88
C GLN A 9 -10.90 12.93 -3.52
N ARG A 10 -9.83 13.46 -2.91
CA ARG A 10 -8.67 12.67 -2.50
C ARG A 10 -9.02 11.67 -1.39
N ILE A 11 -9.83 12.08 -0.41
CA ILE A 11 -10.33 11.18 0.64
C ILE A 11 -11.13 10.03 0.00
N GLN A 12 -11.99 10.34 -0.98
CA GLN A 12 -12.77 9.32 -1.67
C GLN A 12 -11.91 8.35 -2.48
N ILE A 13 -10.83 8.83 -3.10
CA ILE A 13 -9.85 7.96 -3.79
C ILE A 13 -9.24 6.96 -2.82
N ILE A 14 -8.75 7.42 -1.66
CA ILE A 14 -8.17 6.54 -0.64
C ILE A 14 -9.23 5.55 -0.13
N ALA A 15 -10.44 6.02 0.18
CA ALA A 15 -11.51 5.17 0.72
C ALA A 15 -12.01 4.08 -0.26
N SER A 16 -11.89 4.32 -1.57
CA SER A 16 -12.33 3.36 -2.59
C SER A 16 -11.23 2.39 -3.06
N LEU A 17 -9.96 2.67 -2.74
CA LEU A 17 -8.81 1.86 -3.14
C LEU A 17 -8.94 0.39 -2.73
N PRO A 18 -9.29 0.01 -1.49
CA PRO A 18 -9.26 -1.40 -1.08
C PRO A 18 -10.21 -2.27 -1.90
N ALA A 19 -11.43 -1.78 -2.16
CA ALA A 19 -12.41 -2.47 -2.98
C ALA A 19 -11.98 -2.58 -4.45
N GLN A 20 -11.44 -1.50 -5.02
CA GLN A 20 -10.93 -1.49 -6.40
C GLN A 20 -9.75 -2.45 -6.58
N LEU A 21 -8.82 -2.43 -5.63
CA LEU A 21 -7.65 -3.30 -5.66
C LEU A 21 -8.06 -4.76 -5.52
N ARG A 22 -8.96 -5.09 -4.59
CA ARG A 22 -9.49 -6.45 -4.42
C ARG A 22 -10.14 -6.96 -5.71
N GLN A 23 -10.91 -6.12 -6.39
CA GLN A 23 -11.51 -6.47 -7.68
C GLN A 23 -10.45 -6.69 -8.77
N LEU A 24 -9.43 -5.84 -8.82
CA LEU A 24 -8.37 -5.92 -9.82
C LEU A 24 -7.54 -7.21 -9.70
N VAL A 25 -7.20 -7.62 -8.46
CA VAL A 25 -6.34 -8.79 -8.22
C VAL A 25 -7.11 -10.11 -8.16
N ALA A 26 -8.44 -10.08 -7.98
CA ALA A 26 -9.28 -11.28 -7.81
C ALA A 26 -9.21 -12.27 -8.99
N GLN A 27 -8.86 -11.81 -10.19
CA GLN A 27 -8.80 -12.64 -11.39
C GLN A 27 -7.39 -13.14 -11.73
N LEU A 28 -6.37 -12.73 -10.96
CA LEU A 28 -4.99 -13.09 -11.23
C LEU A 28 -4.69 -14.48 -10.66
N SER A 29 -4.02 -15.31 -11.46
CA SER A 29 -3.47 -16.58 -11.00
C SER A 29 -2.29 -16.36 -10.06
N ARG A 30 -1.89 -17.42 -9.34
CA ARG A 30 -0.68 -17.40 -8.50
C ARG A 30 0.55 -16.98 -9.31
N GLU A 31 0.69 -17.49 -10.52
CA GLU A 31 1.81 -17.19 -11.42
C GLU A 31 1.79 -15.72 -11.86
N GLN A 32 0.60 -15.17 -12.15
CA GLN A 32 0.46 -13.75 -12.51
C GLN A 32 0.75 -12.83 -11.33
N LEU A 33 0.33 -13.22 -10.11
CA LEU A 33 0.64 -12.48 -8.89
C LEU A 33 2.14 -12.43 -8.60
N MET A 34 2.85 -13.51 -8.88
CA MET A 34 4.29 -13.64 -8.65
C MET A 34 5.16 -13.24 -9.84
N ALA A 35 4.55 -12.87 -10.98
CA ALA A 35 5.29 -12.53 -12.19
C ALA A 35 6.14 -11.27 -11.99
N ARG A 36 7.37 -11.30 -12.51
CA ARG A 36 8.30 -10.16 -12.56
C ARG A 36 8.68 -9.90 -14.03
N PRO A 37 7.83 -9.19 -14.79
CA PRO A 37 8.07 -8.98 -16.21
C PRO A 37 9.23 -8.02 -16.50
N ILE A 38 9.66 -7.24 -15.50
CA ILE A 38 10.79 -6.32 -15.58
C ILE A 38 11.82 -6.78 -14.53
N ASP A 39 13.04 -7.04 -14.98
CA ASP A 39 14.12 -7.49 -14.10
C ASP A 39 14.44 -6.45 -13.02
N GLY A 40 14.49 -6.90 -11.77
CA GLY A 40 14.76 -6.05 -10.61
C GLY A 40 13.52 -5.35 -10.03
N GLU A 41 12.37 -5.41 -10.70
CA GLU A 41 11.11 -4.84 -10.21
C GLU A 41 10.31 -5.85 -9.37
N TRP A 42 9.37 -5.32 -8.58
CA TRP A 42 8.48 -6.10 -7.73
C TRP A 42 7.41 -6.86 -8.52
N SER A 43 7.00 -8.00 -7.98
CA SER A 43 5.81 -8.72 -8.45
C SER A 43 4.52 -7.95 -8.13
N VAL A 44 3.39 -8.37 -8.68
CA VAL A 44 2.08 -7.79 -8.33
C VAL A 44 1.81 -7.97 -6.83
N ALA A 45 2.11 -9.14 -6.27
CA ALA A 45 1.92 -9.41 -4.86
C ALA A 45 2.76 -8.48 -3.97
N GLN A 46 4.06 -8.35 -4.26
CA GLN A 46 4.95 -7.43 -3.55
C GLN A 46 4.45 -5.98 -3.58
N ASN A 47 3.89 -5.52 -4.71
CA ASN A 47 3.26 -4.20 -4.78
C ASN A 47 2.03 -4.08 -3.87
N VAL A 48 1.20 -5.13 -3.78
CA VAL A 48 0.02 -5.14 -2.91
C VAL A 48 0.40 -5.13 -1.44
N HIS A 49 1.39 -5.94 -1.07
CA HIS A 49 1.92 -6.00 0.28
C HIS A 49 2.56 -4.66 0.68
N HIS A 50 3.40 -4.09 -0.18
CA HIS A 50 3.96 -2.75 0.02
C HIS A 50 2.91 -1.65 0.20
N MET A 51 1.77 -1.71 -0.50
CA MET A 51 0.68 -0.74 -0.29
C MET A 51 0.17 -0.79 1.15
N ALA A 52 0.02 -1.98 1.73
CA ALA A 52 -0.39 -2.14 3.14
C ALA A 52 0.66 -1.53 4.08
N ASP A 53 1.95 -1.82 3.88
CA ASP A 53 3.04 -1.25 4.67
C ASP A 53 3.09 0.28 4.61
N SER A 54 2.97 0.82 3.39
CA SER A 54 2.99 2.25 3.14
C SER A 54 1.80 2.94 3.81
N HIS A 55 0.60 2.34 3.74
CA HIS A 55 -0.61 2.86 4.37
C HIS A 55 -0.54 2.80 5.91
N MET A 56 -0.03 1.72 6.51
CA MET A 56 0.21 1.64 7.96
C MET A 56 1.19 2.72 8.43
N ASN A 57 2.31 2.89 7.73
CA ASN A 57 3.28 3.94 8.03
C ASN A 57 2.65 5.32 7.91
N SER A 58 1.86 5.58 6.86
CA SER A 58 1.15 6.85 6.65
C SER A 58 0.16 7.13 7.79
N PHE A 59 -0.63 6.14 8.19
CA PHE A 59 -1.58 6.26 9.30
C PHE A 59 -0.90 6.62 10.62
N ILE A 60 0.20 5.95 10.94
CA ILE A 60 1.00 6.26 12.14
C ILE A 60 1.56 7.68 12.05
N ARG A 61 2.15 8.06 10.91
CA ARG A 61 2.69 9.41 10.69
C ARG A 61 1.62 10.49 10.83
N LEU A 62 0.40 10.27 10.33
CA LEU A 62 -0.73 11.19 10.50
C LEU A 62 -1.07 11.38 11.98
N LYS A 63 -1.08 10.30 12.78
CA LYS A 63 -1.30 10.42 14.23
C LYS A 63 -0.21 11.28 14.88
N LEU A 64 1.06 11.02 14.60
CA LEU A 64 2.18 11.80 15.12
C LEU A 64 2.06 13.29 14.75
N ILE A 65 1.78 13.59 13.47
CA ILE A 65 1.57 14.96 12.98
C ILE A 65 0.46 15.68 13.75
N LEU A 66 -0.61 14.97 14.12
CA LEU A 66 -1.75 15.56 14.82
C LEU A 66 -1.54 15.72 16.32
N THR A 67 -0.58 15.02 16.92
CA THR A 67 -0.42 14.95 18.38
C THR A 67 0.90 15.51 18.91
N GLU A 68 1.88 15.76 18.05
CA GLU A 68 3.22 16.21 18.44
C GLU A 68 3.58 17.55 17.77
N GLU A 69 4.44 18.33 18.42
CA GLU A 69 5.00 19.55 17.84
C GLU A 69 6.22 19.21 16.96
N ASN A 70 6.10 19.41 15.65
CA ASN A 70 7.14 19.17 14.65
C ASN A 70 7.79 17.76 14.74
N PRO A 71 7.00 16.67 14.64
CA PRO A 71 7.54 15.31 14.77
C PRO A 71 8.53 14.97 13.66
N THR A 72 9.62 14.30 14.03
CA THR A 72 10.50 13.65 13.05
C THR A 72 9.89 12.32 12.62
N LEU A 73 9.47 12.21 11.36
CA LEU A 73 8.86 10.99 10.85
C LEU A 73 9.93 9.94 10.53
N LYS A 74 9.70 8.71 11.01
CA LYS A 74 10.61 7.58 10.77
C LYS A 74 10.56 7.15 9.29
N PRO A 75 11.69 7.19 8.55
CA PRO A 75 11.79 6.53 7.26
C PRO A 75 11.94 5.01 7.44
N TYR A 76 11.67 4.27 6.37
CA TYR A 76 11.95 2.84 6.25
C TYR A 76 12.51 2.56 4.85
N ASP A 77 13.28 1.49 4.73
CA ASP A 77 13.81 1.01 3.45
C ASP A 77 12.75 0.10 2.82
N GLN A 78 11.96 0.66 1.91
CA GLN A 78 10.89 -0.05 1.24
C GLN A 78 11.38 -1.25 0.43
N ASP A 79 12.59 -1.17 -0.13
CA ASP A 79 13.15 -2.26 -0.93
C ASP A 79 13.62 -3.39 -0.03
N ALA A 80 14.15 -3.08 1.15
CA ALA A 80 14.46 -4.09 2.16
C ALA A 80 13.20 -4.76 2.68
N TRP A 81 12.11 -4.01 2.90
CA TRP A 81 10.83 -4.57 3.32
C TRP A 81 10.27 -5.47 2.24
N GLY A 82 10.12 -5.00 1.00
CA GLY A 82 9.61 -5.78 -0.14
C GLY A 82 10.41 -7.04 -0.50
N ARG A 83 11.60 -7.26 0.10
CA ARG A 83 12.41 -8.48 -0.03
C ARG A 83 12.25 -9.46 1.14
N MET A 84 11.44 -9.14 2.15
CA MET A 84 11.14 -10.06 3.24
C MET A 84 10.31 -11.25 2.74
N ILE A 85 10.35 -12.35 3.49
CA ILE A 85 9.75 -13.62 3.07
C ILE A 85 8.22 -13.55 2.98
N ASP A 86 7.59 -12.71 3.79
CA ASP A 86 6.16 -12.45 3.80
C ASP A 86 5.71 -11.59 2.61
N GLU A 87 6.60 -10.78 2.04
CA GLU A 87 6.35 -9.97 0.85
C GLU A 87 6.49 -10.80 -0.45
N ASP A 88 7.33 -11.84 -0.46
CA ASP A 88 7.46 -12.80 -1.57
C ASP A 88 6.40 -13.92 -1.47
N ASN A 89 5.15 -13.55 -1.20
CA ASN A 89 4.02 -14.45 -1.01
C ASN A 89 2.84 -14.05 -1.93
N PRO A 90 2.16 -14.97 -2.63
CA PRO A 90 0.97 -14.59 -3.42
C PRO A 90 -0.33 -14.44 -2.61
N GLU A 91 -0.34 -14.77 -1.31
CA GLU A 91 -1.54 -14.64 -0.47
C GLU A 91 -1.76 -13.20 -0.02
N LEU A 92 -2.73 -12.51 -0.61
CA LEU A 92 -2.91 -11.05 -0.42
C LEU A 92 -3.85 -10.65 0.73
N GLU A 93 -4.57 -11.58 1.34
CA GLU A 93 -5.72 -11.24 2.19
C GLU A 93 -5.32 -10.38 3.40
N SER A 94 -4.20 -10.68 4.04
CA SER A 94 -3.67 -9.91 5.17
C SER A 94 -3.43 -8.44 4.79
N SER A 95 -2.81 -8.19 3.64
CA SER A 95 -2.55 -6.84 3.15
C SER A 95 -3.83 -6.13 2.71
N LEU A 96 -4.76 -6.83 2.07
CA LEU A 96 -6.06 -6.27 1.68
C LEU A 96 -6.93 -5.88 2.89
N LEU A 97 -6.80 -6.57 4.03
CA LEU A 97 -7.50 -6.22 5.27
C LEU A 97 -6.93 -4.98 5.97
N ILE A 98 -5.65 -4.65 5.72
CA ILE A 98 -4.97 -3.48 6.30
C ILE A 98 -5.33 -2.19 5.56
N LEU A 99 -5.61 -2.28 4.26
CA LEU A 99 -5.94 -1.16 3.37
C LEU A 99 -7.36 -0.63 3.62
#